data_AF-A0A3M1JBE2-F1
#
_entry.id   AF-A0A3M1JBE2-F1
#
_cell.length_a   1.000
_cell.length_b   1.000
_cell.length_c   1.000
_cell.angle_alpha   90.00
_cell.angle_beta   90.00
_cell.angle_gamma   90.00
#
_symmetry.space_group_name_H-M   'P 1'
#
loop_
_entity.id
_entity.type
_entity.pdbx_description
1 polymer ?
#
loop_
_entity_poly.entity_id
_entity_poly.type
_entity_poly.pdbx_seq_one_letter_code
_entity_poly.pdbx_strand_id
1 'polypeptide(L)' 'MTYEDAIEELEQLLQTLQSDTVDVDQMLAKTERAAELIRFCRKKLRDTEARLEDIWKEGE' A
#
# COMPACT_ATOMS: atom_id res chain seq x y z
N MET A 1 -4.51 -9.57 -3.31
CA MET A 1 -3.33 -8.71 -3.25
C MET A 1 -2.60 -8.98 -1.95
N THR A 2 -1.33 -9.35 -2.03
CA THR A 2 -0.46 -9.51 -0.86
C THR A 2 0.09 -8.15 -0.42
N TYR A 3 0.84 -8.12 0.69
CA TYR A 3 1.49 -6.86 1.12
C TYR A 3 2.66 -6.54 0.18
N GLU A 4 3.38 -7.58 -0.25
CA GLU A 4 4.50 -7.51 -1.18
C GLU A 4 4.05 -7.01 -2.55
N ASP A 5 2.96 -7.55 -3.11
CA ASP A 5 2.38 -7.07 -4.37
C ASP A 5 2.08 -5.56 -4.31
N ALA A 6 1.54 -5.09 -3.18
CA ALA A 6 1.16 -3.69 -3.01
C ALA A 6 2.39 -2.76 -2.93
N ILE A 7 3.49 -3.25 -2.36
CA ILE A 7 4.77 -2.54 -2.31
C ILE A 7 5.42 -2.49 -3.69
N GLU A 8 5.47 -3.62 -4.41
CA GLU A 8 5.99 -3.65 -5.78
C GLU A 8 5.20 -2.70 -6.70
N GLU A 9 3.88 -2.69 -6.61
CA GLU A 9 3.04 -1.79 -7.39
C GLU A 9 3.31 -0.31 -7.05
N LEU A 10 3.54 0.01 -5.77
CA LEU A 10 3.94 1.36 -5.34
C LEU A 10 5.29 1.79 -5.92
N GLU A 11 6.28 0.90 -5.96
CA GLU A 11 7.59 1.17 -6.54
C GLU A 11 7.50 1.42 -8.06
N GLN A 12 6.69 0.62 -8.77
CA GLN A 12 6.43 0.82 -10.19
C GLN A 12 5.71 2.14 -10.48
N LEU A 13 4.73 2.51 -9.65
CA LEU A 13 4.06 3.80 -9.75
C LEU A 13 5.04 4.95 -9.53
N LEU A 14 5.94 4.83 -8.56
CA LEU A 14 6.96 5.83 -8.26
C LEU A 14 7.93 6.01 -9.44
N GLN A 15 8.44 4.90 -10.01
CA GLN A 15 9.28 4.96 -11.20
C GLN A 15 8.57 5.63 -12.38
N THR A 16 7.28 5.31 -12.57
CA THR A 16 6.52 5.92 -13.64
C THR A 16 6.37 7.42 -13.42
N LEU A 17 6.00 7.85 -12.20
CA LEU A 17 5.83 9.26 -11.86
C LEU A 17 7.12 10.08 -11.98
N GLN A 18 8.28 9.46 -11.83
CA GLN A 18 9.59 10.08 -12.01
C GLN A 18 10.03 10.14 -13.48
N SER A 19 9.28 9.54 -14.41
CA SER A 19 9.56 9.63 -15.83
C SER A 19 9.09 10.98 -16.39
N ASP A 20 9.94 11.65 -17.16
CA ASP A 20 9.67 12.93 -17.83
C ASP A 20 8.54 12.87 -18.90
N THR A 21 7.92 11.70 -19.10
CA THR A 21 6.92 11.48 -20.16
C THR A 21 5.48 11.35 -19.65
N VAL A 22 5.25 11.54 -18.35
CA VAL A 22 3.91 11.37 -17.76
C VAL A 22 3.10 12.67 -17.86
N ASP A 23 1.93 12.57 -18.49
CA ASP A 23 0.94 13.65 -18.57
C ASP A 23 0.27 13.89 -17.21
N VAL A 24 -0.17 15.12 -16.95
CA VAL A 24 -0.77 15.56 -15.67
C VAL A 24 -1.99 14.70 -15.29
N ASP A 25 -2.83 14.34 -16.25
CA ASP A 25 -3.99 13.47 -16.01
C ASP A 25 -3.56 12.05 -15.57
N GLN A 26 -2.45 11.55 -16.12
CA GLN A 26 -1.88 10.27 -15.70
C GLN A 26 -1.22 10.34 -14.32
N MET A 27 -0.64 11.50 -13.95
CA MET A 27 -0.11 11.72 -12.61
C MET A 27 -1.21 11.66 -11.55
N LEU A 28 -2.38 12.26 -11.83
CA LEU A 28 -3.52 12.24 -10.92
C LEU A 28 -4.00 10.79 -10.67
N ALA A 29 -4.26 10.04 -11.75
CA ALA A 29 -4.73 8.65 -11.64
C ALA A 29 -3.72 7.75 -10.89
N LYS A 30 -2.42 7.92 -11.14
CA LYS A 30 -1.35 7.16 -10.45
C LYS A 30 -1.25 7.54 -8.97
N THR A 31 -1.46 8.81 -8.64
CA THR A 31 -1.45 9.28 -7.25
C THR A 31 -2.65 8.74 -6.46
N GLU A 32 -3.84 8.72 -7.07
CA GLU A 32 -5.02 8.10 -6.47
C GLU A 32 -4.81 6.62 -6.21
N ARG A 33 -4.23 5.90 -7.18
CA ARG A 33 -3.88 4.49 -7.03
C ARG A 33 -2.87 4.24 -5.91
N ALA A 34 -1.81 5.05 -5.84
CA ALA A 34 -0.84 4.97 -4.76
C ALA A 34 -1.49 5.19 -3.38
N ALA A 35 -2.43 6.13 -3.27
CA ALA A 35 -3.17 6.36 -2.03
C ALA A 35 -4.02 5.14 -1.62
N GLU A 36 -4.62 4.42 -2.58
CA GLU A 36 -5.33 3.16 -2.30
C GLU A 36 -4.39 2.07 -1.78
N LEU A 37 -3.23 1.88 -2.42
CA LEU A 37 -2.24 0.89 -2.00
C LEU A 37 -1.73 1.17 -0.59
N ILE A 38 -1.44 2.44 -0.27
CA ILE A 38 -1.02 2.85 1.08
C ILE A 38 -2.12 2.56 2.11
N ARG A 39 -3.39 2.84 1.78
CA ARG A 39 -4.52 2.50 2.66
C ARG A 39 -4.62 1.00 2.90
N PHE A 40 -4.44 0.20 1.85
CA PHE A 40 -4.43 -1.25 1.94
C PHE A 40 -3.31 -1.75 2.85
N CYS A 41 -2.07 -1.29 2.65
CA CYS A 41 -0.91 -1.67 3.47
C CYS A 41 -1.13 -1.35 4.95
N ARG A 42 -1.61 -0.13 5.25
CA ARG A 42 -1.93 0.29 6.63
C ARG A 42 -3.01 -0.57 7.28
N LYS A 43 -4.06 -0.92 6.54
CA LYS A 43 -5.11 -1.80 7.04
C LYS A 43 -4.54 -3.17 7.39
N LYS A 44 -3.74 -3.75 6.50
CA LYS A 44 -3.14 -5.07 6.71
C LYS A 44 -2.21 -5.13 7.93
N LEU A 45 -1.43 -4.07 8.15
CA LEU A 45 -0.61 -3.94 9.36
C LEU A 45 -1.46 -3.89 10.63
N ARG A 46 -2.50 -3.06 10.67
CA ARG A 46 -3.43 -2.98 11.81
C ARG A 46 -4.14 -4.29 12.09
N ASP A 47 -4.62 -4.96 11.04
CA ASP A 47 -5.28 -6.27 11.17
C ASP A 47 -4.30 -7.33 11.71
N THR A 48 -3.01 -7.21 11.38
CA THR A 48 -1.96 -8.10 11.88
C THR A 48 -1.66 -7.80 13.35
N GLU A 49 -1.55 -6.53 13.73
CA GLU A 49 -1.34 -6.08 15.11
C GLU A 49 -2.50 -6.53 16.03
N ALA A 50 -3.75 -6.33 15.60
CA ALA A 50 -4.93 -6.78 16.35
C ALA A 50 -4.92 -8.29 16.59
N ARG A 51 -4.54 -9.08 15.57
CA ARG A 51 -4.40 -10.54 15.70
C ARG A 51 -3.30 -10.94 16.68
N LEU A 52 -2.19 -10.21 16.72
CA LEU A 52 -1.12 -10.47 17.68
C LEU A 52 -1.58 -10.16 19.11
N GLU A 53 -2.30 -9.06 19.32
CA GLU A 53 -2.91 -8.75 20.62
C GLU A 53 -3.89 -9.83 21.09
N ASP A 54 -4.73 -10.35 20.18
CA ASP A 54 -5.69 -11.42 20.51
C ASP A 54 -4.95 -12.71 20.93
N ILE A 55 -3.92 -13.11 20.19
CA ILE A 55 -3.09 -14.29 20.51
C ILE A 55 -2.43 -14.14 21.89
N TRP A 56 -1.93 -12.94 22.21
CA TRP A 56 -1.30 -12.70 23.51
C TRP A 56 -2.30 -12.67 24.68
N LYS A 57 -3.54 -12.25 24.45
CA LYS A 57 -4.61 -12.27 25.48
C LYS A 57 -5.14 -13.67 25.77
N GLU A 58 -5.15 -14.58 24.80
CA GLU A 58 -5.57 -15.98 25.02
C GLU A 58 -4.51 -16.83 25.74
N GLY A 59 -3.27 -16.32 25.86
CA GLY A 59 -2.16 -16.99 26.53
C GLY A 59 -2.00 -16.69 28.03
N GLU A 60 -2.90 -15.90 28.62
CA GLU A 60 -2.98 -15.55 30.05
C GLU A 60 -4.13 -16.29 30.74
#